data_AF-A0A847ZW00-F1
#
_entry.id   AF-A0A847ZW00-F1
#
_cell.length_a   1.000
_cell.length_b   1.000
_cell.length_c   1.000
_cell.angle_alpha   90.00
_cell.angle_beta   90.00
_cell.angle_gamma   90.00
#
_symmetry.space_group_name_H-M   'P 1'
#
loop_
_entity.id
_entity.type
_entity.pdbx_description
1 polymer ?
#
loop_
_entity_poly.entity_id
_entity_poly.type
_entity_poly.pdbx_seq_one_letter_code
_entity_poly.pdbx_strand_id
1 'polypeptide(L)'
;VPLDGLTEKQLLGAGYLAMTVDQGQDMERYQGIVPLGDATLADSAHTYFQQSEQIPTRLRLAAGPLSVKGDRSAHWRAGAILVQHLPRDGGMSPLKLSSGDAPEGHDDGSDRENDDWVKARLILDTVEDHELLDPTLSAEELLYRLYHEDGVTAYPATSLARHCTCSQEAVASMLKGFTPQERADMVENGEINVTCEFCSTRYSFTPSQFS
;
A
#
# COMPACT_ATOMS: atom_id res chain seq x y z
N VAL A 1 -13.44 22.29 -4.87
CA VAL A 1 -14.34 21.90 -3.76
C VAL A 1 -13.47 21.82 -2.52
N PRO A 2 -13.80 22.51 -1.41
CA PRO A 2 -13.07 22.32 -0.15
C PRO A 2 -13.16 20.84 0.23
N LEU A 3 -12.03 20.18 0.45
CA LEU A 3 -11.99 18.76 0.81
C LEU A 3 -12.27 18.54 2.31
N ASP A 4 -12.41 19.63 3.07
CA ASP A 4 -12.63 19.59 4.51
C ASP A 4 -13.97 18.93 4.85
N GLY A 5 -13.92 17.90 5.70
CA GLY A 5 -15.09 17.18 6.19
C GLY A 5 -15.62 16.07 5.26
N LEU A 6 -14.95 15.81 4.13
CA LEU A 6 -15.27 14.66 3.29
C LEU A 6 -14.71 13.38 3.90
N THR A 7 -15.48 12.30 3.86
CA THR A 7 -15.01 10.97 4.22
C THR A 7 -14.10 10.40 3.13
N GLU A 8 -13.26 9.42 3.48
CA GLU A 8 -12.40 8.73 2.51
C GLU A 8 -13.19 8.23 1.30
N LYS A 9 -14.36 7.61 1.53
CA LYS A 9 -15.23 7.09 0.48
C LYS A 9 -15.70 8.17 -0.48
N GLN A 10 -15.99 9.36 0.03
CA GLN A 10 -16.40 10.52 -0.79
C GLN A 10 -15.23 11.08 -1.61
N LEU A 11 -14.01 11.01 -1.06
CA LEU A 11 -12.79 11.44 -1.76
C LEU A 11 -12.40 10.47 -2.87
N LEU A 12 -12.50 9.16 -2.62
CA LEU A 12 -12.24 8.11 -3.61
C LEU A 12 -13.31 8.08 -4.70
N GLY A 13 -14.57 8.27 -4.31
CA GLY A 13 -15.71 8.24 -5.23
C GLY A 13 -15.88 6.90 -5.94
N ALA A 14 -16.63 6.93 -7.05
CA ALA A 14 -16.79 5.75 -7.90
C ALA A 14 -15.58 5.59 -8.83
N GLY A 15 -14.96 4.41 -8.78
CA GLY A 15 -13.79 4.09 -9.60
C GLY A 15 -13.31 2.67 -9.38
N TYR A 16 -12.05 2.42 -9.71
CA TYR A 16 -11.39 1.13 -9.54
C TYR A 16 -10.02 1.30 -8.89
N LEU A 17 -9.66 0.38 -8.00
CA LEU A 17 -8.30 0.17 -7.54
C LEU A 17 -7.65 -0.85 -8.47
N ALA A 18 -6.59 -0.44 -9.15
CA ALA A 18 -5.74 -1.33 -9.94
C ALA A 18 -4.43 -1.55 -9.20
N MET A 19 -4.09 -2.81 -8.92
CA MET A 19 -2.82 -3.20 -8.32
C MET A 19 -2.00 -3.95 -9.35
N THR A 20 -0.82 -3.42 -9.64
CA THR A 20 0.08 -3.94 -10.68
C THR A 20 1.36 -4.47 -10.03
N VAL A 21 1.65 -5.74 -10.30
CA VAL A 21 2.85 -6.42 -9.81
C VAL A 21 3.80 -6.61 -10.98
N ASP A 22 4.98 -6.03 -10.86
CA ASP A 22 6.08 -6.14 -11.83
C ASP A 22 7.26 -6.82 -11.12
N GLN A 23 7.55 -8.06 -11.50
CA GLN A 23 8.58 -8.90 -10.86
C GLN A 23 9.92 -8.86 -11.62
N GLY A 24 10.07 -7.96 -12.59
CA GLY A 24 11.28 -7.79 -13.38
C GLY A 24 11.18 -8.34 -14.80
N GLN A 25 12.30 -8.30 -15.52
CA GLN A 25 12.36 -8.46 -16.98
C GLN A 25 11.92 -9.84 -17.50
N ASP A 26 12.02 -10.86 -16.65
CA ASP A 26 11.73 -12.25 -17.03
C ASP A 26 10.30 -12.68 -16.66
N MET A 27 9.48 -11.77 -16.13
CA MET A 27 8.14 -12.07 -15.66
C MET A 27 7.10 -11.14 -16.28
N GLU A 28 5.98 -11.72 -16.70
CA GLU A 28 4.86 -10.92 -17.18
C GLU A 28 4.26 -10.12 -16.03
N ARG A 29 4.00 -8.83 -16.31
CA ARG A 29 3.31 -7.94 -15.40
C ARG A 29 1.89 -8.46 -15.16
N TYR A 30 1.55 -8.66 -13.89
CA TYR A 30 0.20 -9.01 -13.47
C TYR A 30 -0.54 -7.77 -12.96
N GLN A 31 -1.84 -7.67 -13.24
CA GLN A 31 -2.70 -6.60 -12.75
C GLN A 31 -4.05 -7.16 -12.31
N GLY A 32 -4.43 -6.90 -11.05
CA GLY A 32 -5.79 -7.12 -10.58
C GLY A 32 -6.50 -5.79 -10.36
N ILE A 33 -7.78 -5.76 -10.68
CA ILE A 33 -8.62 -4.56 -10.66
C ILE A 33 -9.88 -4.86 -9.85
N VAL A 34 -10.18 -4.01 -8.86
CA VAL A 34 -11.37 -4.12 -8.02
C VAL A 34 -12.11 -2.77 -7.95
N PRO A 35 -13.44 -2.76 -7.85
CA PRO A 35 -14.20 -1.51 -7.74
C PRO A 35 -13.98 -0.82 -6.38
N LEU A 36 -13.90 0.51 -6.37
CA LEU A 36 -13.79 1.34 -5.15
C LEU A 36 -15.16 1.60 -4.51
N GLY A 37 -16.21 1.83 -5.30
CA GLY A 37 -17.60 1.95 -4.81
C GLY A 37 -17.77 2.85 -3.57
N ASP A 38 -18.53 2.37 -2.57
CA ASP A 38 -18.63 2.97 -1.22
C ASP A 38 -17.69 2.25 -0.24
N ALA A 39 -16.47 1.96 -0.67
CA ALA A 39 -15.47 1.23 0.12
C ALA A 39 -14.30 2.15 0.48
N THR A 40 -13.64 1.86 1.60
CA THR A 40 -12.34 2.47 1.93
C THR A 40 -11.23 1.83 1.10
N LEU A 41 -10.04 2.45 1.06
CA LEU A 41 -8.87 1.86 0.43
C LEU A 41 -8.51 0.51 1.05
N ALA A 42 -8.69 0.37 2.37
CA ALA A 42 -8.48 -0.90 3.07
C ALA A 42 -9.48 -1.98 2.62
N ASP A 43 -10.76 -1.64 2.48
CA ASP A 43 -11.80 -2.56 2.00
C ASP A 43 -11.53 -3.01 0.56
N SER A 44 -11.12 -2.09 -0.31
CA SER A 44 -10.75 -2.41 -1.69
C SER A 44 -9.48 -3.29 -1.74
N ALA A 45 -8.48 -3.02 -0.90
CA ALA A 45 -7.31 -3.88 -0.78
C ALA A 45 -7.67 -5.29 -0.28
N HIS A 46 -8.58 -5.44 0.70
CA HIS A 46 -9.07 -6.75 1.14
C HIS A 46 -9.76 -7.49 0.00
N THR A 47 -10.61 -6.79 -0.74
CA THR A 47 -11.32 -7.35 -1.92
C THR A 47 -10.32 -7.86 -2.95
N TYR A 48 -9.25 -7.11 -3.22
CA TYR A 48 -8.18 -7.52 -4.11
C TYR A 48 -7.51 -8.82 -3.63
N PHE A 49 -7.05 -8.89 -2.38
CA PHE A 49 -6.37 -10.09 -1.87
C PHE A 49 -7.29 -11.32 -1.85
N GLN A 50 -8.58 -11.12 -1.57
CA GLN A 50 -9.56 -12.19 -1.58
C GLN A 50 -9.84 -12.73 -2.99
N GLN A 51 -9.99 -11.85 -3.99
CA GLN A 51 -10.41 -12.23 -5.34
C GLN A 51 -9.24 -12.59 -6.27
N SER A 52 -8.14 -11.85 -6.19
CA SER A 52 -7.01 -11.95 -7.11
C SER A 52 -5.91 -12.89 -6.59
N GLU A 53 -5.52 -12.74 -5.32
CA GLU A 53 -4.40 -13.50 -4.74
C GLU A 53 -4.86 -14.79 -4.03
N GLN A 54 -6.13 -14.85 -3.61
CA GLN A 54 -6.69 -15.96 -2.82
C GLN A 54 -5.90 -16.24 -1.53
N ILE A 55 -5.30 -15.20 -0.95
CA ILE A 55 -4.58 -15.25 0.33
C ILE A 55 -5.44 -14.56 1.37
N PRO A 56 -5.90 -15.26 2.43
CA PRO A 56 -6.59 -14.62 3.55
C PRO A 56 -5.71 -13.52 4.12
N THR A 57 -6.18 -12.28 3.95
CA THR A 57 -5.43 -11.07 4.25
C THR A 57 -6.32 -10.10 5.00
N ARG A 58 -5.82 -9.56 6.09
CA ARG A 58 -6.46 -8.47 6.83
C ARG A 58 -5.48 -7.32 6.92
N LEU A 59 -5.96 -6.13 6.65
CA LEU A 59 -5.18 -4.89 6.59
C LEU A 59 -5.88 -3.81 7.41
N ARG A 60 -5.16 -3.17 8.32
CA ARG A 60 -5.56 -1.94 9.00
C ARG A 60 -4.67 -0.81 8.53
N LEU A 61 -5.28 0.31 8.14
CA LEU A 61 -4.61 1.53 7.71
C LEU A 61 -5.09 2.68 8.59
N ALA A 62 -4.19 3.61 8.91
CA ALA A 62 -4.51 4.90 9.48
C ALA A 62 -3.56 5.97 8.94
N ALA A 63 -4.06 7.17 8.70
CA ALA A 63 -3.27 8.34 8.36
C ALA A 63 -3.85 9.57 9.05
N GLY A 64 -3.00 10.40 9.64
CA GLY A 64 -3.46 11.55 10.39
C GLY A 64 -2.36 12.58 10.66
N PRO A 65 -2.75 13.79 11.10
CA PRO A 65 -1.81 14.83 11.45
C PRO A 65 -1.02 14.45 12.71
N LEU A 66 0.28 14.68 12.67
CA LEU A 66 1.19 14.52 13.80
C LEU A 66 1.53 15.89 14.37
N SER A 67 1.16 16.14 15.63
CA SER A 67 1.56 17.36 16.32
C SER A 67 2.90 17.17 17.02
N VAL A 68 3.92 17.86 16.57
CA VAL A 68 5.25 17.85 17.20
C VAL A 68 5.38 19.06 18.12
N LYS A 69 5.69 18.84 19.39
CA LYS A 69 5.80 19.92 20.38
C LYS A 69 6.89 20.92 19.96
N GLY A 70 6.49 22.20 19.83
CA GLY A 70 7.40 23.28 19.43
C GLY A 70 7.53 23.45 17.91
N ASP A 71 6.88 22.60 17.13
CA ASP A 71 6.78 22.73 15.67
C ASP A 71 5.34 23.11 15.28
N ARG A 72 5.22 24.15 14.45
CA ARG A 72 3.94 24.62 13.93
C ARG A 72 3.67 24.13 12.51
N SER A 73 4.61 23.42 11.91
CA SER A 73 4.43 22.82 10.59
C SER A 73 3.50 21.61 10.66
N ALA A 74 2.74 21.40 9.59
CA ALA A 74 1.84 20.27 9.48
C ALA A 74 2.64 19.02 9.14
N HIS A 75 2.84 18.15 10.13
CA HIS A 75 3.37 16.82 9.90
C HIS A 75 2.22 15.84 9.73
N TRP A 76 2.44 14.82 8.91
CA TRP A 76 1.52 13.71 8.72
C TRP A 76 2.24 12.42 9.09
N ARG A 77 1.51 11.49 9.69
CA ARG A 77 1.95 10.12 9.93
C ARG A 77 0.93 9.18 9.32
N ALA A 78 1.42 8.07 8.80
CA ALA A 78 0.59 6.95 8.40
C ALA A 78 1.16 5.69 9.04
N GLY A 79 0.27 4.76 9.39
CA GLY A 79 0.60 3.47 9.97
C GLY A 79 -0.28 2.40 9.34
N ALA A 80 0.26 1.18 9.25
CA ALA A 80 -0.44 0.05 8.69
C ALA A 80 0.00 -1.25 9.37
N ILE A 81 -0.93 -2.18 9.53
CA ILE A 81 -0.63 -3.57 9.89
C ILE A 81 -1.35 -4.48 8.90
N LEU A 82 -0.62 -5.43 8.35
CA LEU A 82 -1.12 -6.44 7.43
C LEU A 82 -0.84 -7.82 8.03
N VAL A 83 -1.88 -8.64 8.13
CA VAL A 83 -1.81 -10.04 8.58
C VAL A 83 -2.22 -10.92 7.41
N GLN A 84 -1.37 -11.88 7.08
CA GLN A 84 -1.60 -12.84 6.00
C GLN A 84 -1.46 -14.26 6.50
N HIS A 85 -2.43 -15.11 6.15
CA HIS A 85 -2.33 -16.54 6.38
C HIS A 85 -1.53 -17.19 5.25
N LEU A 86 -0.30 -17.60 5.55
CA LEU A 86 0.59 -18.23 4.58
C LEU A 86 0.48 -19.77 4.62
N PRO A 87 0.54 -20.46 3.47
CA PRO A 87 0.65 -21.91 3.42
C PRO A 87 2.01 -22.38 3.96
N ARG A 88 2.02 -23.53 4.67
CA ARG A 88 3.24 -24.10 5.28
C ARG A 88 4.32 -24.48 4.26
N ASP A 89 3.94 -24.94 3.07
CA ASP A 89 4.86 -25.47 2.05
C ASP A 89 4.92 -24.65 0.74
N GLY A 90 4.34 -23.44 0.73
CA GLY A 90 4.15 -22.65 -0.50
C GLY A 90 3.01 -23.19 -1.39
N GLY A 91 2.21 -22.29 -1.96
CA GLY A 91 0.99 -22.64 -2.72
C GLY A 91 -0.17 -21.69 -2.38
N MET A 92 -1.38 -22.02 -2.83
CA MET A 92 -2.59 -21.32 -2.38
C MET A 92 -2.82 -21.64 -0.89
N SER A 93 -3.17 -20.62 -0.09
CA SER A 93 -3.49 -20.81 1.32
C SER A 93 -4.67 -21.79 1.46
N PRO A 94 -4.45 -22.97 2.08
CA PRO A 94 -5.53 -23.91 2.29
C PRO A 94 -6.23 -23.46 3.57
N LEU A 95 -7.19 -22.53 3.47
CA LEU A 95 -8.32 -22.66 4.38
C LEU A 95 -9.11 -23.89 3.91
N LYS A 96 -8.58 -25.07 4.26
CA LYS A 96 -9.36 -26.31 4.33
C LYS A 96 -9.51 -26.64 5.80
N LEU A 97 -10.73 -27.04 6.11
CA LEU A 97 -11.24 -27.04 7.45
C LEU A 97 -11.00 -28.36 8.12
N SER A 98 -10.17 -28.36 9.15
CA SER A 98 -9.97 -29.53 9.99
C SER A 98 -9.33 -29.13 11.31
N SER A 99 -10.13 -29.15 12.38
CA SER A 99 -9.63 -29.26 13.74
C SER A 99 -9.12 -30.69 13.95
N GLY A 100 -7.83 -30.86 14.20
CA GLY A 100 -7.11 -32.14 14.25
C GLY A 100 -7.52 -33.15 15.34
N ASP A 101 -8.73 -33.06 15.88
CA ASP A 101 -9.29 -33.95 16.90
C ASP A 101 -10.43 -34.85 16.36
N ALA A 102 -10.63 -34.90 15.03
CA ALA A 102 -11.66 -35.75 14.42
C ALA A 102 -11.23 -37.24 14.37
N PRO A 103 -12.07 -38.19 14.80
CA PRO A 103 -11.77 -39.62 14.68
C PRO A 103 -11.57 -40.04 13.21
N GLU A 104 -10.63 -40.95 12.95
CA GLU A 104 -10.39 -41.48 11.60
C GLU A 104 -11.68 -42.04 10.98
N GLY A 105 -12.18 -41.37 9.94
CA GLY A 105 -13.39 -41.76 9.21
C GLY A 105 -14.61 -40.85 9.42
N HIS A 106 -14.51 -39.78 10.21
CA HIS A 106 -15.56 -38.76 10.29
C HIS A 106 -15.23 -37.58 9.37
N ASP A 107 -15.92 -37.49 8.24
CA ASP A 107 -16.04 -36.26 7.45
C ASP A 107 -17.10 -35.39 8.16
N ASP A 108 -16.69 -34.61 9.16
CA ASP A 108 -17.53 -33.52 9.64
C ASP A 108 -17.36 -32.39 8.63
N GLY A 109 -18.30 -32.25 7.70
CA GLY A 109 -18.34 -31.11 6.77
C GLY A 109 -18.58 -29.78 7.49
N SER A 110 -17.76 -29.43 8.48
CA SER A 110 -17.86 -28.20 9.24
C SER A 110 -16.94 -27.16 8.64
N ASP A 111 -17.55 -26.21 7.92
CA ASP A 111 -16.97 -25.00 7.37
C ASP A 111 -16.50 -24.02 8.48
N ARG A 112 -15.68 -24.44 9.45
CA ARG A 112 -15.22 -23.64 10.63
C ARG A 112 -13.87 -22.94 10.46
N GLU A 113 -13.82 -21.87 9.65
CA GLU A 113 -12.61 -21.07 9.32
C GLU A 113 -11.43 -21.22 10.31
N ASN A 114 -10.21 -21.57 9.84
CA ASN A 114 -9.03 -21.88 10.70
C ASN A 114 -8.97 -20.98 11.94
N ASP A 115 -9.11 -21.57 13.13
CA ASP A 115 -9.20 -20.86 14.41
C ASP A 115 -8.02 -19.91 14.64
N ASP A 116 -6.81 -20.28 14.21
CA ASP A 116 -5.60 -19.43 14.32
C ASP A 116 -5.74 -18.16 13.47
N TRP A 117 -6.28 -18.31 12.25
CA TRP A 117 -6.53 -17.18 11.36
C TRP A 117 -7.66 -16.28 11.89
N VAL A 118 -8.75 -16.88 12.38
CA VAL A 118 -9.86 -16.13 12.99
C VAL A 118 -9.34 -15.33 14.18
N LYS A 119 -8.57 -15.96 15.07
CA LYS A 119 -7.95 -15.30 16.23
C LYS A 119 -7.04 -14.16 15.80
N ALA A 120 -6.12 -14.40 14.85
CA ALA A 120 -5.17 -13.39 14.39
C ALA A 120 -5.86 -12.17 13.78
N ARG A 121 -6.95 -12.39 13.02
CA ARG A 121 -7.79 -11.33 12.45
C ARG A 121 -8.54 -10.55 13.53
N LEU A 122 -9.15 -11.23 14.49
CA LEU A 122 -9.91 -10.57 15.57
C LEU A 122 -9.02 -9.71 16.45
N ILE A 123 -7.79 -10.16 16.74
CA ILE A 123 -6.77 -9.35 17.44
C ILE A 123 -6.44 -8.10 16.63
N LEU A 124 -6.21 -8.22 15.32
CA LEU A 124 -5.92 -7.05 14.48
C LEU A 124 -7.09 -6.05 14.45
N ASP A 125 -8.33 -6.55 14.47
CA ASP A 125 -9.53 -5.70 14.47
C ASP A 125 -9.68 -4.88 15.76
N THR A 126 -8.93 -5.16 16.83
CA THR A 126 -8.90 -4.31 18.05
C THR A 126 -7.96 -3.11 17.93
N VAL A 127 -7.14 -3.03 16.88
CA VAL A 127 -6.16 -1.94 16.71
C VAL A 127 -6.88 -0.63 16.40
N GLU A 128 -6.59 0.38 17.21
CA GLU A 128 -7.11 1.73 17.04
C GLU A 128 -6.17 2.62 16.23
N ASP A 129 -6.73 3.64 15.56
CA ASP A 129 -5.95 4.57 14.73
C ASP A 129 -4.85 5.26 15.53
N HIS A 130 -5.11 5.57 16.81
CA HIS A 130 -4.16 6.26 17.67
C HIS A 130 -2.92 5.40 17.96
N GLU A 131 -3.04 4.08 17.99
CA GLU A 131 -1.90 3.16 18.18
C GLU A 131 -1.01 3.13 16.93
N LEU A 132 -1.62 3.11 15.73
CA LEU A 132 -0.90 3.17 14.46
C LEU A 132 -0.20 4.52 14.23
N LEU A 133 -0.74 5.58 14.82
CA LEU A 133 -0.27 6.95 14.65
C LEU A 133 0.58 7.47 15.82
N ASP A 134 0.81 6.68 16.86
CA ASP A 134 1.64 7.07 17.99
C ASP A 134 3.13 7.07 17.59
N PRO A 135 3.85 8.20 17.65
CA PRO A 135 5.29 8.25 17.37
C PRO A 135 6.16 7.59 18.45
N THR A 136 5.61 7.31 19.62
CA THR A 136 6.30 6.72 20.77
C THR A 136 6.09 5.22 20.88
N LEU A 137 5.15 4.64 20.11
CA LEU A 137 4.92 3.22 20.02
C LEU A 137 5.67 2.63 18.81
N SER A 138 6.60 1.71 19.05
CA SER A 138 7.27 1.02 17.93
C SER A 138 6.38 -0.04 17.30
N ALA A 139 6.69 -0.42 16.05
CA ALA A 139 5.96 -1.50 15.38
C ALA A 139 6.14 -2.83 16.12
N GLU A 140 7.34 -3.12 16.62
CA GLU A 140 7.65 -4.32 17.38
C GLU A 140 6.89 -4.37 18.70
N GLU A 141 6.77 -3.25 19.41
CA GLU A 141 5.99 -3.15 20.65
C GLU A 141 4.49 -3.38 20.40
N LEU A 142 3.95 -2.80 19.32
CA LEU A 142 2.55 -3.00 18.94
C LEU A 142 2.28 -4.46 18.55
N LEU A 143 3.15 -5.06 17.72
CA LEU A 143 3.05 -6.48 17.36
C LEU A 143 3.15 -7.41 18.58
N TYR A 144 4.03 -7.09 19.53
CA TYR A 144 4.12 -7.82 20.79
C TYR A 144 2.84 -7.69 21.61
N ARG A 145 2.29 -6.48 21.80
CA ARG A 145 1.02 -6.28 22.53
C ARG A 145 -0.11 -7.12 21.94
N LEU A 146 -0.21 -7.15 20.60
CA LEU A 146 -1.25 -7.89 19.89
C LEU A 146 -1.07 -9.41 20.01
N TYR A 147 0.16 -9.93 19.83
CA TYR A 147 0.38 -11.36 19.58
C TYR A 147 1.28 -12.07 20.63
N HIS A 148 1.53 -11.47 21.79
CA HIS A 148 2.42 -12.04 22.81
C HIS A 148 1.97 -13.41 23.34
N GLU A 149 0.66 -13.71 23.35
CA GLU A 149 0.14 -14.98 23.89
C GLU A 149 0.53 -16.20 23.04
N ASP A 150 0.56 -16.05 21.72
CA ASP A 150 0.84 -17.15 20.78
C ASP A 150 2.32 -17.21 20.35
N GLY A 151 3.11 -16.21 20.77
CA GLY A 151 4.50 -16.05 20.41
C GLY A 151 4.67 -15.30 19.08
N VAL A 152 5.38 -14.17 19.13
CA VAL A 152 5.68 -13.35 17.95
C VAL A 152 7.19 -13.29 17.72
N THR A 153 7.61 -13.46 16.47
CA THR A 153 9.00 -13.24 16.05
C THR A 153 9.06 -11.97 15.20
N ALA A 154 9.78 -10.97 15.70
CA ALA A 154 10.03 -9.74 14.97
C ALA A 154 11.36 -9.84 14.21
N TYR A 155 11.36 -9.42 12.95
CA TYR A 155 12.55 -9.30 12.11
C TYR A 155 13.03 -7.84 12.07
N PRO A 156 14.30 -7.57 11.72
CA PRO A 156 14.79 -6.22 11.56
C PRO A 156 13.93 -5.42 10.58
N ALA A 157 13.49 -4.23 11.01
CA ALA A 157 12.73 -3.33 10.16
C ALA A 157 13.54 -2.90 8.94
N THR A 158 12.88 -2.84 7.78
CA THR A 158 13.44 -2.22 6.58
C THR A 158 13.03 -0.75 6.54
N SER A 159 14.00 0.15 6.43
CA SER A 159 13.72 1.58 6.33
C SER A 159 13.03 1.92 5.02
N LEU A 160 11.85 2.53 5.09
CA LEU A 160 11.16 3.07 3.92
C LEU A 160 11.61 4.51 3.67
N ALA A 161 11.94 4.82 2.42
CA ALA A 161 12.25 6.16 1.98
C ALA A 161 11.53 6.45 0.66
N ARG A 162 11.16 7.72 0.46
CA ARG A 162 10.63 8.16 -0.83
C ARG A 162 11.74 8.03 -1.88
N HIS A 163 11.49 7.27 -2.93
CA HIS A 163 12.41 7.11 -4.03
C HIS A 163 11.68 7.30 -5.36
N CYS A 164 12.28 8.06 -6.28
CA CYS A 164 11.79 8.24 -7.63
C CYS A 164 12.97 8.12 -8.58
N THR A 165 12.78 7.43 -9.70
CA THR A 165 13.82 7.15 -10.69
C THR A 165 14.00 8.28 -11.71
N CYS A 166 13.20 9.35 -11.61
CA CYS A 166 13.35 10.50 -12.49
C CYS A 166 14.69 11.22 -12.24
N SER A 167 15.34 11.64 -13.31
CA SER A 167 16.57 12.42 -13.25
C SER A 167 16.55 13.51 -14.32
N GLN A 168 17.44 14.49 -14.17
CA GLN A 168 17.57 15.55 -15.17
C GLN A 168 17.99 14.98 -16.53
N GLU A 169 18.84 13.94 -16.53
CA GLU A 169 19.29 13.24 -17.74
C GLU A 169 18.16 12.46 -18.41
N ALA A 170 17.34 11.75 -17.62
CA ALA A 170 16.19 11.01 -18.15
C ALA A 170 15.17 11.94 -18.81
N VAL A 171 14.87 13.08 -18.17
CA VAL A 171 13.97 14.09 -18.71
C VAL A 171 14.58 14.79 -19.94
N ALA A 172 15.88 15.11 -19.93
CA ALA A 172 16.56 15.65 -21.10
C ALA A 172 16.52 14.65 -22.28
N SER A 173 16.70 13.35 -22.01
CA SER A 173 16.61 12.30 -23.03
C SER A 173 15.21 12.21 -23.62
N MET A 174 14.17 12.32 -22.80
CA MET A 174 12.78 12.40 -23.26
C MET A 174 12.58 13.63 -24.17
N LEU A 175 13.07 14.81 -23.76
CA LEU A 175 12.94 16.06 -24.52
C LEU A 175 13.65 16.00 -25.89
N LYS A 176 14.76 15.25 -25.99
CA LYS A 176 15.45 15.02 -27.27
C LYS A 176 14.62 14.20 -28.26
N GLY A 177 13.66 13.41 -27.80
CA GLY A 177 12.76 12.62 -28.66
C GLY A 177 11.76 13.47 -29.46
N PHE A 178 11.48 14.70 -29.02
CA PHE A 178 10.62 15.63 -29.74
C PHE A 178 11.35 16.33 -30.89
N THR A 179 10.60 16.83 -31.86
CA THR A 179 11.13 17.66 -32.93
C THR A 179 11.58 19.04 -32.41
N PRO A 180 12.47 19.75 -33.12
CA PRO A 180 12.85 21.12 -32.74
C PRO A 180 11.66 22.07 -32.63
N GLN A 181 10.63 21.90 -33.48
CA GLN A 181 9.42 22.73 -33.46
C GLN A 181 8.59 22.45 -32.20
N GLU A 182 8.34 21.18 -31.87
CA GLU A 182 7.61 20.80 -30.64
C GLU A 182 8.33 21.30 -29.40
N ARG A 183 9.68 21.22 -29.35
CA ARG A 183 10.46 21.79 -28.24
C ARG A 183 10.33 23.31 -28.16
N ALA A 184 10.27 24.01 -29.29
CA ALA A 184 10.08 25.46 -29.31
C ALA A 184 8.69 25.85 -28.78
N ASP A 185 7.66 25.06 -29.11
CA ASP A 185 6.29 25.26 -28.64
C ASP A 185 6.14 24.98 -27.13
N MET A 186 7.04 24.18 -26.54
CA MET A 186 7.11 23.92 -25.09
C MET A 186 7.79 25.03 -24.26
N VAL A 187 8.38 26.04 -24.91
CA VAL A 187 9.11 27.11 -24.21
C VAL A 187 8.13 28.10 -23.60
N GLU A 188 8.19 28.24 -22.27
CA GLU A 188 7.45 29.25 -21.52
C GLU A 188 8.44 30.13 -20.75
N ASN A 189 8.36 31.45 -20.92
CA ASN A 189 9.29 32.41 -20.28
C ASN A 189 10.78 32.14 -20.53
N GLY A 190 11.12 31.55 -21.69
CA GLY A 190 12.50 31.25 -22.08
C GLY A 190 13.04 29.90 -21.60
N GLU A 191 12.23 29.11 -20.90
CA GLU A 191 12.62 27.79 -20.37
C GLU A 191 11.58 26.72 -20.71
N ILE A 192 12.02 25.46 -20.75
CA ILE A 192 11.14 24.30 -20.80
C ILE A 192 11.06 23.73 -19.39
N ASN A 193 9.86 23.75 -18.79
CA ASN A 193 9.61 23.27 -17.44
C ASN A 193 8.89 21.92 -17.47
N VAL A 194 9.49 20.90 -16.86
CA VAL A 194 8.90 19.57 -16.72
C VAL A 194 8.73 19.26 -15.24
N THR A 195 7.49 18.93 -14.85
CA THR A 195 7.20 18.44 -13.49
C THR A 195 7.02 16.94 -13.53
N CYS A 196 7.75 16.20 -12.68
CA CYS A 196 7.55 14.77 -12.56
C CYS A 196 6.22 14.49 -11.83
N GLU A 197 5.30 13.77 -12.45
CA GLU A 197 3.99 13.44 -11.86
C GLU A 197 4.07 12.46 -10.66
N PHE A 198 5.22 11.82 -10.44
CA PHE A 198 5.41 10.88 -9.32
C PHE A 198 5.98 11.55 -8.06
N CYS A 199 7.06 12.32 -8.20
CA CYS A 199 7.72 12.97 -7.05
C CYS A 199 7.50 14.48 -6.98
N SER A 200 6.85 15.07 -7.99
CA SER A 200 6.62 16.52 -8.12
C SER A 200 7.89 17.37 -8.25
N THR A 201 9.07 16.76 -8.45
CA THR A 201 10.30 17.48 -8.77
C THR A 201 10.13 18.24 -10.08
N ARG A 202 10.56 19.50 -10.09
CA ARG A 202 10.56 20.38 -11.26
C ARG A 202 11.95 20.43 -11.87
N TYR A 203 12.04 20.17 -13.16
CA TYR A 203 13.24 20.29 -13.97
C TYR A 203 13.06 21.45 -14.96
N SER A 204 14.05 22.33 -15.03
CA SER A 204 14.08 23.42 -16.00
C SER A 204 15.26 23.23 -16.97
N PHE A 205 15.01 23.49 -18.24
CA PHE A 205 16.00 23.39 -19.31
C PHE A 205 15.96 24.64 -20.19
N THR A 206 17.14 25.09 -20.62
CA THR A 206 17.24 26.14 -21.64
C THR A 206 17.17 25.52 -23.04
N PRO A 207 16.50 26.15 -24.03
CA PRO A 207 16.40 25.61 -25.39
C PRO A 207 17.76 25.31 -26.04
N SER A 208 18.79 26.07 -25.67
CA SER A 208 20.18 25.88 -26.11
C SER A 208 20.82 24.55 -25.68
N GLN A 209 20.22 23.80 -24.75
CA GLN A 209 20.71 22.48 -24.32
C GLN A 209 20.36 21.36 -25.32
N PHE A 210 19.46 21.62 -26.27
CA PHE A 210 18.94 20.63 -27.23
C PHE A 210 19.14 21.02 -28.70
N SER A 211 19.88 22.10 -28.94
CA SER A 211 20.28 22.58 -30.27
C SER A 211 21.57 21.94 -30.74
#